data_AF-A0AA35WXZ4-F1
#
_entry.id   AF-A0AA35WXZ4-F1
#
_cell.length_a   1.000
_cell.length_b   1.000
_cell.length_c   1.000
_cell.angle_alpha   90.00
_cell.angle_beta   90.00
_cell.angle_gamma   90.00
#
_symmetry.space_group_name_H-M   'P 1'
#
loop_
_entity.id
_entity.type
_entity.pdbx_description
1 polymer ?
#
loop_
_entity_poly.entity_id
_entity_poly.type
_entity_poly.pdbx_seq_one_letter_code
_entity_poly.pdbx_strand_id
1 'polypeptide(L)'
;MPLSVARELDCEWVVGRCKSYLERGDKHGAKAWILTARSLFPGDFSVQYEAFCLHMSCEELKEAAMALTDLFNVFPREAQLQSCLTGLVEALLTPPTTDDPQEKVTAQKKLLFNQLPANVQKSVLLHAAADENGGVLRQCKVWLVIIKLFPDMVKTLGLDAYDLLSKEQSTAVMADNQSRELLVCEVIPLLLASPEIRLELPVVRSSGQSTTLKTSHLCQWLESVASFYTTVTSQALLGGRGHKCAGKVGWDQLHQLLMRTAEKCGWREVILSNQIGPHLPSRVRWLGVEKLSGYNPHVKPFEAPRPVAIACFYIAVFLFFEMAWDYCREMLAPAFGGSSVPVAGRAPWLVVEEYQHHPTSLDDKTSKRRKADDSRPSLNFNTGSRSVDQKMVERFMVATDCWDFLQSNVTYQQEFMRLGQQWGALEWSWLGMFRADMAVFKCDHTLAMQILTHEWHKVSEDEKTSVLSLYHEFSRIS
;
A
#
# COMPACT_ATOMS: atom_id res chain seq x y z
N MET A 1 -4.50 24.29 60.53
CA MET A 1 -4.46 23.68 59.18
C MET A 1 -5.74 24.03 58.44
N PRO A 2 -5.69 24.39 57.15
CA PRO A 2 -6.91 24.52 56.35
C PRO A 2 -7.65 23.18 56.31
N LEU A 3 -8.97 23.20 56.46
CA LEU A 3 -9.83 22.00 56.46
C LEU A 3 -9.69 21.13 55.20
N SER A 4 -9.24 21.70 54.08
CA SER A 4 -8.96 20.98 52.83
C SER A 4 -7.75 20.04 52.96
N VAL A 5 -6.67 20.48 53.61
CA VAL A 5 -5.42 19.72 53.75
C VAL A 5 -5.59 18.54 54.71
N ALA A 6 -6.37 18.72 55.78
CA ALA A 6 -6.71 17.63 56.69
C ALA A 6 -7.54 16.54 55.99
N ARG A 7 -8.47 16.95 55.11
CA ARG A 7 -9.33 16.05 54.36
C ARG A 7 -8.58 15.26 53.29
N GLU A 8 -7.58 15.87 52.64
CA GLU A 8 -6.65 15.20 51.71
C GLU A 8 -5.80 14.13 52.42
N LEU A 9 -5.25 14.46 53.59
CA LEU A 9 -4.47 13.52 54.42
C LEU A 9 -5.30 12.32 54.89
N ASP A 10 -6.57 12.54 55.27
CA ASP A 10 -7.49 11.48 55.67
C ASP A 10 -7.87 10.59 54.48
N CYS A 11 -8.04 11.17 53.28
CA CYS A 11 -8.31 10.45 52.04
C CYS A 11 -7.14 9.53 51.65
N GLU A 12 -5.93 10.07 51.59
CA GLU A 12 -4.71 9.31 51.27
C GLU A 12 -4.47 8.16 52.26
N TRP A 13 -4.77 8.38 53.55
CA TRP A 13 -4.61 7.35 54.57
C TRP A 13 -5.55 6.16 54.35
N VAL A 14 -6.83 6.40 54.05
CA VAL A 14 -7.81 5.33 53.80
C VAL A 14 -7.45 4.56 52.52
N VAL A 15 -7.01 5.26 51.46
CA VAL A 15 -6.51 4.65 50.23
C VAL A 15 -5.26 3.79 50.50
N GLY A 16 -4.33 4.29 51.33
CA GLY A 16 -3.14 3.55 51.75
C GLY A 16 -3.48 2.26 52.52
N ARG A 17 -4.54 2.28 53.34
CA ARG A 17 -5.04 1.06 53.99
C ARG A 17 -5.55 0.06 52.97
N CYS A 18 -6.36 0.46 52.00
CA CYS A 18 -6.84 -0.42 50.93
C CYS A 18 -5.68 -1.16 50.21
N LYS A 19 -4.63 -0.42 49.82
CA LYS A 19 -3.43 -0.98 49.17
C LYS A 19 -2.72 -2.01 50.04
N SER A 20 -2.57 -1.75 51.34
CA SER A 20 -1.91 -2.68 52.26
C SER A 20 -2.66 -4.02 52.42
N TYR A 21 -3.98 -4.04 52.28
CA TYR A 21 -4.77 -5.28 52.29
C TYR A 21 -4.66 -6.03 50.96
N LEU A 22 -4.56 -5.32 49.83
CA LEU A 22 -4.29 -5.92 48.53
C LEU A 22 -2.92 -6.61 48.48
N GLU A 23 -1.87 -5.97 49.01
CA GLU A 23 -0.52 -6.57 49.11
C GLU A 23 -0.50 -7.85 49.95
N ARG A 24 -1.40 -7.96 50.92
CA ARG A 24 -1.58 -9.15 51.77
C ARG A 24 -2.47 -10.22 51.13
N GLY A 25 -3.02 -9.97 49.94
CA GLY A 25 -3.91 -10.87 49.22
C GLY A 25 -5.37 -10.86 49.70
N ASP A 26 -5.74 -9.99 50.64
CA ASP A 26 -7.11 -9.90 51.17
C ASP A 26 -7.97 -8.95 50.32
N LYS A 27 -8.56 -9.52 49.27
CA LYS A 27 -9.46 -8.81 48.34
C LYS A 27 -10.73 -8.29 49.03
N HIS A 28 -11.24 -8.98 50.05
CA HIS A 28 -12.48 -8.60 50.71
C HIS A 28 -12.26 -7.45 51.69
N GLY A 29 -11.16 -7.48 52.46
CA GLY A 29 -10.74 -6.38 53.31
C GLY A 29 -10.49 -5.11 52.51
N ALA A 30 -9.80 -5.21 51.37
CA ALA A 30 -9.59 -4.07 50.47
C ALA A 30 -10.91 -3.47 49.96
N LYS A 31 -11.88 -4.32 49.57
CA LYS A 31 -13.22 -3.86 49.15
C LYS A 31 -14.00 -3.17 50.27
N ALA A 32 -13.93 -3.66 51.50
CA ALA A 32 -14.59 -3.01 52.64
C ALA A 32 -14.00 -1.61 52.90
N TRP A 33 -12.68 -1.48 52.80
CA TRP A 33 -12.00 -0.19 52.95
C TRP A 33 -12.36 0.78 51.82
N ILE A 34 -12.39 0.34 50.57
CA ILE A 34 -12.76 1.23 49.46
C ILE A 34 -14.23 1.65 49.52
N LEU A 35 -15.13 0.75 49.95
CA LEU A 35 -16.55 1.08 50.14
C LEU A 35 -16.72 2.15 51.22
N THR A 36 -15.95 2.03 52.30
CA THR A 36 -15.91 3.03 53.38
C THR A 36 -15.39 4.37 52.85
N ALA A 37 -14.29 4.35 52.08
CA ALA A 37 -13.72 5.53 51.46
C ALA A 37 -14.73 6.24 50.53
N ARG A 38 -15.43 5.50 49.67
CA ARG A 38 -16.45 6.05 48.76
C ARG A 38 -17.65 6.62 49.50
N SER A 39 -17.97 6.10 50.69
CA SER A 39 -19.05 6.62 51.53
C SER A 39 -18.67 7.94 52.21
N LEU A 40 -17.40 8.07 52.63
CA LEU A 40 -16.86 9.27 53.28
C LEU A 40 -16.52 10.38 52.28
N PHE A 41 -16.03 10.01 51.09
CA PHE A 41 -15.52 10.91 50.06
C PHE A 41 -16.05 10.54 48.66
N PRO A 42 -17.37 10.61 48.41
CA PRO A 42 -17.97 10.15 47.15
C PRO A 42 -17.55 10.97 45.92
N GLY A 43 -17.15 12.23 46.10
CA GLY A 43 -16.72 13.12 45.01
C GLY A 43 -15.21 13.24 44.83
N ASP A 44 -14.42 12.45 45.55
CA ASP A 44 -12.95 12.50 45.46
C ASP A 44 -12.45 11.59 44.33
N PHE A 45 -11.65 12.15 43.42
CA PHE A 45 -11.08 11.41 42.29
C PHE A 45 -10.17 10.28 42.75
N SER A 46 -9.32 10.50 43.75
CA SER A 46 -8.34 9.52 44.22
C SER A 46 -9.02 8.27 44.77
N VAL A 47 -10.12 8.44 45.50
CA VAL A 47 -10.92 7.32 46.03
C VAL A 47 -11.63 6.55 44.92
N GLN A 48 -12.25 7.25 43.97
CA GLN A 48 -12.97 6.61 42.87
C GLN A 48 -11.99 5.90 41.91
N TYR A 49 -10.83 6.50 41.65
CA TYR A 49 -9.77 5.91 40.83
C TYR A 49 -9.15 4.68 41.50
N GLU A 50 -8.93 4.72 42.81
CA GLU A 50 -8.46 3.55 43.55
C GLU A 50 -9.50 2.42 43.54
N ALA A 51 -10.80 2.73 43.59
CA ALA A 51 -11.86 1.73 43.43
C ALA A 51 -11.80 1.04 42.06
N PHE A 52 -11.56 1.82 40.99
CA PHE A 52 -11.31 1.26 39.66
C PHE A 52 -10.07 0.35 39.65
N CYS A 53 -8.95 0.80 40.20
CA CYS A 53 -7.72 0.00 40.29
C CYS A 53 -7.93 -1.31 41.06
N LEU A 54 -8.71 -1.27 42.15
CA LEU A 54 -9.06 -2.45 42.92
C LEU A 54 -9.84 -3.48 42.09
N HIS A 55 -10.85 -3.03 41.32
CA HIS A 55 -11.61 -3.92 40.44
C HIS A 55 -10.72 -4.53 39.34
N MET A 56 -9.77 -3.76 38.80
CA MET A 56 -8.76 -4.27 37.87
C MET A 56 -7.85 -5.34 38.50
N SER A 57 -7.38 -5.13 39.73
CA SER A 57 -6.57 -6.12 40.48
C SER A 57 -7.36 -7.36 40.89
N CYS A 58 -8.68 -7.25 41.03
CA CYS A 58 -9.57 -8.37 41.32
C CYS A 58 -10.03 -9.14 40.07
N GLU A 59 -9.65 -8.70 38.86
CA GLU A 59 -10.11 -9.22 37.56
C GLU A 59 -11.63 -9.07 37.32
N GLU A 60 -12.26 -8.11 38.00
CA GLU A 60 -13.69 -7.80 37.88
C GLU A 60 -13.93 -6.78 36.76
N LEU A 61 -13.84 -7.25 35.51
CA LEU A 61 -13.81 -6.38 34.33
C LEU A 61 -15.10 -5.58 34.11
N LYS A 62 -16.26 -6.09 34.50
CA LYS A 62 -17.55 -5.40 34.32
C LYS A 62 -17.69 -4.23 35.28
N GLU A 63 -17.36 -4.47 36.54
CA GLU A 63 -17.36 -3.49 37.61
C GLU A 63 -16.27 -2.44 37.37
N ALA A 64 -15.10 -2.85 36.89
CA ALA A 64 -14.05 -1.94 36.45
C ALA A 64 -14.51 -1.05 35.28
N ALA A 65 -15.22 -1.60 34.29
CA ALA A 65 -15.74 -0.84 33.16
C ALA A 65 -16.81 0.17 33.58
N MET A 66 -17.69 -0.20 34.51
CA MET A 66 -18.66 0.72 35.11
C MET A 66 -17.96 1.83 35.89
N ALA A 67 -17.02 1.49 36.77
CA ALA A 67 -16.25 2.47 37.55
C ALA A 67 -15.47 3.44 36.63
N LEU A 68 -14.87 2.93 35.55
CA LEU A 68 -14.17 3.75 34.56
C LEU A 68 -15.13 4.66 33.79
N THR A 69 -16.34 4.19 33.49
CA THR A 69 -17.39 5.00 32.87
C THR A 69 -17.82 6.16 33.77
N ASP A 70 -18.04 5.88 35.06
CA ASP A 70 -18.40 6.90 36.04
C ASP A 70 -17.27 7.93 36.19
N LEU A 71 -16.02 7.47 36.31
CA LEU A 71 -14.84 8.33 36.36
C LEU A 71 -14.72 9.24 35.12
N PHE A 72 -14.95 8.69 33.92
CA PHE A 72 -14.89 9.46 32.69
C PHE A 72 -15.95 10.55 32.61
N ASN A 73 -17.16 10.25 33.09
CA ASN A 73 -18.27 11.21 33.07
C ASN A 73 -18.09 12.33 34.11
N VAL A 74 -17.53 12.03 35.28
CA VAL A 74 -17.42 12.99 36.39
C VAL A 74 -16.09 13.76 36.36
N PHE A 75 -14.98 13.11 35.99
CA PHE A 75 -13.62 13.67 36.07
C PHE A 75 -12.83 13.60 34.74
N PRO A 76 -13.36 14.12 33.63
CA PRO A 76 -12.74 13.94 32.30
C PRO A 76 -11.38 14.63 32.13
N ARG A 77 -10.98 15.55 33.01
CA ARG A 77 -9.74 16.34 32.88
C ARG A 77 -8.58 15.86 33.74
N GLU A 78 -8.78 14.81 34.53
CA GLU A 78 -7.76 14.32 35.47
C GLU A 78 -6.61 13.61 34.75
N ALA A 79 -5.38 14.01 35.05
CA ALA A 79 -4.19 13.54 34.33
C ALA A 79 -3.94 12.03 34.50
N GLN A 80 -4.23 11.48 35.68
CA GLN A 80 -4.09 10.04 35.94
C GLN A 80 -5.09 9.21 35.13
N LEU A 81 -6.34 9.70 35.02
CA LEU A 81 -7.36 9.07 34.19
C LEU A 81 -6.96 9.13 32.71
N GLN A 82 -6.50 10.28 32.23
CA GLN A 82 -6.03 10.44 30.86
C GLN A 82 -4.87 9.50 30.53
N SER A 83 -3.90 9.35 31.43
CA SER A 83 -2.82 8.37 31.28
C SER A 83 -3.35 6.93 31.19
N CYS A 84 -4.35 6.58 32.00
CA CYS A 84 -5.01 5.28 31.94
C CYS A 84 -5.71 5.04 30.59
N LEU A 85 -6.50 6.02 30.13
CA LEU A 85 -7.22 5.96 28.84
C LEU A 85 -6.25 5.85 27.67
N THR A 86 -5.19 6.66 27.67
CA THR A 86 -4.09 6.56 26.71
C THR A 86 -3.50 5.16 26.71
N GLY A 87 -3.25 4.58 27.88
CA GLY A 87 -2.77 3.20 28.01
C GLY A 87 -3.74 2.14 27.49
N LEU A 88 -5.05 2.38 27.53
CA LEU A 88 -6.06 1.50 26.90
C LEU A 88 -6.02 1.62 25.39
N VAL A 89 -5.92 2.83 24.86
CA VAL A 89 -5.82 3.07 23.41
C VAL A 89 -4.52 2.48 22.85
N GLU A 90 -3.38 2.68 23.51
CA GLU A 90 -2.11 2.05 23.10
C GLU A 90 -2.21 0.52 23.10
N ALA A 91 -2.88 -0.06 24.08
CA ALA A 91 -3.12 -1.50 24.09
C ALA A 91 -3.90 -1.95 22.85
N LEU A 92 -4.91 -1.18 22.41
CA LEU A 92 -5.66 -1.46 21.17
C LEU A 92 -4.82 -1.29 19.90
N LEU A 93 -3.89 -0.34 19.88
CA LEU A 93 -2.98 -0.11 18.74
C LEU A 93 -1.87 -1.16 18.63
N THR A 94 -1.53 -1.81 19.74
CA THR A 94 -0.44 -2.80 19.77
C THR A 94 -0.92 -4.16 19.19
N PRO A 95 -0.25 -4.69 18.15
CA PRO A 95 -0.59 -6.00 17.59
C PRO A 95 -0.33 -7.12 18.62
N PRO A 96 -1.05 -8.26 18.55
CA PRO A 96 -0.75 -9.41 19.41
C PRO A 96 0.65 -9.95 19.06
N THR A 97 1.59 -9.80 19.96
CA THR A 97 2.96 -10.36 19.87
C THR A 97 3.12 -11.44 20.92
N THR A 98 3.54 -12.63 20.50
CA THR A 98 3.63 -13.86 21.32
C THR A 98 4.74 -13.87 22.37
N ASP A 99 5.63 -12.87 22.38
CA ASP A 99 6.87 -12.88 23.18
C ASP A 99 6.92 -11.77 24.25
N ASP A 100 5.82 -11.05 24.51
CA ASP A 100 5.84 -9.89 25.42
C ASP A 100 5.46 -10.27 26.87
N PRO A 101 6.33 -10.04 27.89
CA PRO A 101 5.98 -10.24 29.29
C PRO A 101 4.73 -9.46 29.75
N GLN A 102 4.32 -8.41 29.02
CA GLN A 102 3.11 -7.63 29.30
C GLN A 102 1.86 -8.08 28.55
N GLU A 103 1.89 -9.18 27.78
CA GLU A 103 0.76 -9.63 26.95
C GLU A 103 -0.53 -9.82 27.76
N LYS A 104 -0.44 -10.40 28.97
CA LYS A 104 -1.60 -10.56 29.88
C LYS A 104 -2.24 -9.22 30.25
N VAL A 105 -1.42 -8.21 30.55
CA VAL A 105 -1.90 -6.87 30.93
C VAL A 105 -2.52 -6.17 29.73
N THR A 106 -1.90 -6.27 28.56
CA THR A 106 -2.42 -5.72 27.30
C THR A 106 -3.72 -6.39 26.89
N ALA A 107 -3.84 -7.71 27.03
CA ALA A 107 -5.06 -8.46 26.79
C ALA A 107 -6.18 -8.05 27.76
N GLN A 108 -5.86 -7.90 29.05
CA GLN A 108 -6.82 -7.44 30.06
C GLN A 108 -7.35 -6.03 29.74
N LYS A 109 -6.46 -5.12 29.31
CA LYS A 109 -6.84 -3.77 28.86
C LYS A 109 -7.76 -3.78 27.64
N LYS A 110 -7.48 -4.65 26.65
CA LYS A 110 -8.36 -4.85 25.47
C LYS A 110 -9.74 -5.37 25.88
N LEU A 111 -9.79 -6.33 26.80
CA LEU A 111 -11.04 -6.89 27.32
C LEU A 111 -11.84 -5.84 28.11
N LEU A 112 -11.18 -5.05 28.96
CA LEU A 112 -11.81 -3.94 29.67
C LEU A 112 -12.45 -2.94 28.71
N PHE A 113 -11.72 -2.53 27.67
CA PHE A 113 -12.25 -1.59 26.68
C PHE A 113 -13.53 -2.13 26.02
N ASN A 114 -13.55 -3.42 25.66
CA ASN A 114 -14.72 -4.05 25.05
C ASN A 114 -15.94 -4.14 25.99
N GLN A 115 -15.75 -4.06 27.32
CA GLN A 115 -16.85 -4.00 28.29
C GLN A 115 -17.39 -2.58 28.51
N LEU A 116 -16.72 -1.54 28.02
CA LEU A 116 -17.20 -0.17 28.11
C LEU A 116 -18.44 0.04 27.22
N PRO A 117 -19.38 0.92 27.63
CA PRO A 117 -20.47 1.35 26.78
C PRO A 117 -19.98 1.97 25.45
N ALA A 118 -20.68 1.71 24.35
CA ALA A 118 -20.27 2.12 23.00
C ALA A 118 -20.05 3.65 22.86
N ASN A 119 -20.85 4.46 23.55
CA ASN A 119 -20.69 5.92 23.60
C ASN A 119 -19.38 6.33 24.28
N VAL A 120 -19.00 5.65 25.37
CA VAL A 120 -17.75 5.90 26.11
C VAL A 120 -16.54 5.44 25.31
N GLN A 121 -16.62 4.26 24.68
CA GLN A 121 -15.59 3.78 23.75
C GLN A 121 -15.30 4.82 22.66
N LYS A 122 -16.36 5.32 22.02
CA LYS A 122 -16.26 6.34 20.98
C LYS A 122 -15.66 7.65 21.50
N SER A 123 -16.10 8.15 22.65
CA SER A 123 -15.58 9.41 23.21
C SER A 123 -14.12 9.29 23.64
N VAL A 124 -13.73 8.17 24.25
CA VAL A 124 -12.33 7.91 24.65
C VAL A 124 -11.42 7.88 23.42
N LEU A 125 -11.82 7.17 22.36
CA LEU A 125 -11.02 7.10 21.13
C LEU A 125 -10.94 8.46 20.41
N LEU A 126 -12.03 9.22 20.36
CA LEU A 126 -12.02 10.57 19.77
C LEU A 126 -11.14 11.53 20.56
N HIS A 127 -11.15 11.44 21.90
CA HIS A 127 -10.28 12.25 22.74
C HIS A 127 -8.81 11.90 22.53
N ALA A 128 -8.49 10.60 22.48
CA ALA A 128 -7.13 10.14 22.20
C ALA A 128 -6.65 10.52 20.78
N ALA A 129 -7.54 10.63 19.81
CA ALA A 129 -7.21 11.09 18.47
C ALA A 129 -7.05 12.62 18.37
N ALA A 130 -7.55 13.38 19.34
CA ALA A 130 -7.41 14.83 19.42
C ALA A 130 -6.12 15.26 20.15
N ASP A 131 -5.39 14.33 20.77
CA ASP A 131 -4.12 14.62 21.44
C ASP A 131 -3.03 14.91 20.41
N GLU A 132 -2.65 16.19 20.32
CA GLU A 132 -1.64 16.70 19.37
C GLU A 132 -0.24 16.11 19.61
N ASN A 133 0.03 15.56 20.79
CA ASN A 133 1.33 15.00 21.14
C ASN A 133 1.60 13.64 20.47
N GLY A 134 0.58 13.00 19.90
CA GLY A 134 0.67 11.65 19.35
C GLY A 134 1.30 11.54 17.95
N GLY A 135 1.39 12.64 17.21
CA GLY A 135 1.81 12.64 15.80
C GLY A 135 0.74 12.09 14.84
N VAL A 136 0.89 12.42 13.55
CA VAL A 136 -0.08 12.11 12.48
C VAL A 136 -0.34 10.60 12.35
N LEU A 137 0.71 9.78 12.41
CA LEU A 137 0.59 8.33 12.25
C LEU A 137 -0.27 7.69 13.36
N ARG A 138 -0.07 8.10 14.61
CA ARG A 138 -0.85 7.61 15.74
C ARG A 138 -2.31 8.04 15.62
N GLN A 139 -2.55 9.31 15.30
CA GLN A 139 -3.90 9.83 15.08
C GLN A 139 -4.65 9.00 14.02
N CYS A 140 -4.00 8.70 12.89
CA CYS A 140 -4.59 7.88 11.84
C CYS A 140 -4.85 6.44 12.29
N LYS A 141 -3.93 5.81 13.05
CA LYS A 141 -4.15 4.47 13.61
C LYS A 141 -5.35 4.44 14.58
N VAL A 142 -5.53 5.46 15.41
CA VAL A 142 -6.70 5.58 16.29
C VAL A 142 -7.98 5.74 15.46
N TRP A 143 -7.98 6.59 14.43
CA TRP A 143 -9.12 6.72 13.51
C TRP A 143 -9.47 5.41 12.81
N LEU A 144 -8.49 4.60 12.42
CA LEU A 144 -8.73 3.27 11.86
C LEU A 144 -9.40 2.32 12.85
N VAL A 145 -9.01 2.36 14.13
CA VAL A 145 -9.71 1.59 15.19
C VAL A 145 -11.15 2.07 15.35
N ILE A 146 -11.39 3.39 15.37
CA ILE A 146 -12.74 3.95 15.44
C ILE A 146 -13.58 3.47 14.26
N ILE A 147 -13.03 3.50 13.04
CA ILE A 147 -13.72 3.06 11.82
C ILE A 147 -14.05 1.57 11.86
N LYS A 148 -13.13 0.73 12.36
CA LYS A 148 -13.35 -0.73 12.48
C LYS A 148 -14.45 -1.05 13.51
N LEU A 149 -14.59 -0.24 14.57
CA LEU A 149 -15.63 -0.41 15.59
C LEU A 149 -16.96 0.27 15.21
N PHE A 150 -16.89 1.41 14.52
CA PHE A 150 -18.03 2.26 14.14
C PHE A 150 -17.93 2.63 12.65
N PRO A 151 -18.35 1.73 11.74
CA PRO A 151 -18.21 1.91 10.29
C PRO A 151 -18.84 3.19 9.73
N ASP A 152 -19.88 3.72 10.38
CA ASP A 152 -20.57 4.96 9.99
C ASP A 152 -19.65 6.21 10.00
N MET A 153 -18.49 6.11 10.66
CA MET A 153 -17.50 7.19 10.76
C MET A 153 -16.52 7.22 9.57
N VAL A 154 -16.58 6.26 8.64
CA VAL A 154 -15.65 6.17 7.50
C VAL A 154 -15.71 7.42 6.63
N LYS A 155 -16.92 7.96 6.39
CA LYS A 155 -17.12 9.14 5.53
C LYS A 155 -16.51 10.42 6.10
N THR A 156 -16.38 10.53 7.43
CA THR A 156 -15.74 11.66 8.10
C THR A 156 -14.27 11.37 8.34
N LEU A 157 -13.97 10.41 9.22
CA LEU A 157 -12.61 10.17 9.73
C LEU A 157 -11.73 9.49 8.68
N GLY A 158 -12.29 8.67 7.79
CA GLY A 158 -11.51 7.97 6.77
C GLY A 158 -10.96 8.94 5.72
N LEU A 159 -11.78 9.88 5.27
CA LEU A 159 -11.33 10.90 4.31
C LEU A 159 -10.37 11.89 4.97
N ASP A 160 -10.58 12.22 6.25
CA ASP A 160 -9.66 13.08 7.00
C ASP A 160 -8.31 12.38 7.25
N ALA A 161 -8.31 11.06 7.50
CA ALA A 161 -7.10 10.23 7.55
C ALA A 161 -6.33 10.27 6.22
N TYR A 162 -7.05 10.14 5.10
CA TYR A 162 -6.45 10.23 3.78
C TYR A 162 -5.78 11.58 3.56
N ASP A 163 -6.47 12.69 3.83
CA ASP A 163 -5.94 14.03 3.58
C ASP A 163 -4.73 14.35 4.48
N LEU A 164 -4.76 13.89 5.73
CA LEU A 164 -3.67 14.10 6.68
C LEU A 164 -2.41 13.33 6.25
N LEU A 165 -2.54 12.03 5.94
CA LEU A 165 -1.43 11.20 5.47
C LEU A 165 -0.91 11.64 4.09
N SER A 166 -1.80 12.06 3.19
CA SER A 166 -1.41 12.55 1.86
C SER A 166 -0.61 13.85 1.94
N LYS A 167 -0.95 14.75 2.87
CA LYS A 167 -0.18 15.99 3.12
C LYS A 167 1.20 15.69 3.68
N GLU A 168 1.29 14.80 4.66
CA GLU A 168 2.56 14.40 5.28
C GLU A 168 3.55 13.83 4.23
N GLN A 169 3.05 13.08 3.26
CA GLN A 169 3.86 12.52 2.17
C GLN A 169 4.47 13.56 1.22
N SER A 170 3.84 14.72 1.07
CA SER A 170 4.32 15.80 0.20
C SER A 170 5.40 16.65 0.87
N THR A 171 5.44 16.67 2.20
CA THR A 171 6.42 17.43 2.99
C THR A 171 7.70 16.66 3.30
N ALA A 172 7.65 15.33 3.36
CA ALA A 172 8.79 14.50 3.72
C ALA A 172 9.48 13.90 2.49
N VAL A 173 10.71 14.36 2.22
CA VAL A 173 11.59 13.89 1.11
C VAL A 173 11.86 12.39 1.17
N MET A 174 11.79 11.80 2.37
CA MET A 174 11.82 10.37 2.64
C MET A 174 10.66 10.07 3.60
N ALA A 175 9.42 10.24 3.16
CA ALA A 175 8.24 9.93 3.98
C ALA A 175 8.42 8.55 4.61
N ASP A 176 8.38 8.50 5.93
CA ASP A 176 8.55 7.31 6.74
C ASP A 176 7.69 6.19 6.13
N ASN A 177 8.31 5.09 5.71
CA ASN A 177 7.63 4.05 4.90
C ASN A 177 6.30 3.60 5.52
N GLN A 178 6.17 3.75 6.84
CA GLN A 178 5.00 3.41 7.63
C GLN A 178 3.74 4.25 7.34
N SER A 179 3.85 5.57 7.08
CA SER A 179 2.68 6.41 6.79
C SER A 179 2.13 6.16 5.38
N ARG A 180 3.04 5.93 4.43
CA ARG A 180 2.71 5.46 3.07
C ARG A 180 2.08 4.08 3.09
N GLU A 181 2.66 3.16 3.85
CA GLU A 181 2.12 1.81 4.01
C GLU A 181 0.73 1.85 4.66
N LEU A 182 0.53 2.64 5.72
CA LEU A 182 -0.78 2.76 6.37
C LEU A 182 -1.85 3.33 5.42
N LEU A 183 -1.50 4.36 4.65
CA LEU A 183 -2.40 4.97 3.68
C LEU A 183 -2.84 3.95 2.62
N VAL A 184 -1.87 3.24 2.02
CA VAL A 184 -2.10 2.36 0.88
C VAL A 184 -2.67 1.00 1.28
N CYS A 185 -2.21 0.43 2.39
CA CYS A 185 -2.59 -0.92 2.81
C CYS A 185 -3.82 -0.96 3.72
N GLU A 186 -4.14 0.12 4.43
CA GLU A 186 -5.30 0.16 5.33
C GLU A 186 -6.33 1.21 4.95
N VAL A 187 -5.95 2.49 4.82
CA VAL A 187 -6.92 3.59 4.65
C VAL A 187 -7.64 3.51 3.30
N ILE A 188 -6.92 3.51 2.18
CA ILE A 188 -7.53 3.47 0.83
C ILE A 188 -8.40 2.21 0.63
N PRO A 189 -7.95 1.00 1.00
CA PRO A 189 -8.77 -0.21 0.89
C PRO A 189 -10.07 -0.13 1.68
N LEU A 190 -10.05 0.47 2.88
CA LEU A 190 -11.25 0.70 3.70
C LEU A 190 -12.20 1.71 3.07
N LEU A 191 -11.67 2.80 2.51
CA LEU A 191 -12.47 3.81 1.82
C LEU A 191 -13.19 3.23 0.60
N LEU A 192 -12.46 2.47 -0.22
CA LEU A 192 -13.02 1.83 -1.41
C LEU A 192 -14.05 0.73 -1.08
N ALA A 193 -13.84 0.00 0.03
CA ALA A 193 -14.76 -1.05 0.47
C ALA A 193 -16.06 -0.51 1.08
N SER A 194 -16.04 0.70 1.65
CA SER A 194 -17.22 1.24 2.35
C SER A 194 -18.36 1.59 1.37
N PRO A 195 -19.61 1.12 1.61
CA PRO A 195 -20.76 1.46 0.77
C PRO A 195 -21.21 2.92 0.94
N GLU A 196 -20.80 3.58 2.02
CA GLU A 196 -21.15 4.97 2.32
C GLU A 196 -20.44 5.97 1.41
N ILE A 197 -19.27 5.61 0.91
CA ILE A 197 -18.49 6.44 -0.01
C ILE A 197 -19.07 6.29 -1.40
N ARG A 198 -19.73 7.35 -1.87
CA ARG A 198 -20.38 7.44 -3.17
C ARG A 198 -19.87 8.65 -3.93
N LEU A 199 -19.69 8.49 -5.23
CA LEU A 199 -19.34 9.59 -6.11
C LEU A 199 -20.51 10.57 -6.24
N GLU A 200 -20.17 11.83 -6.49
CA GLU A 200 -21.12 12.91 -6.81
C GLU A 200 -22.13 13.26 -5.70
N LEU A 201 -21.94 12.72 -4.49
CA LEU A 201 -22.68 13.10 -3.30
C LEU A 201 -21.80 13.91 -2.33
N PRO A 202 -22.34 14.97 -1.71
CA PRO A 202 -21.62 15.75 -0.72
C PRO A 202 -21.39 14.93 0.54
N VAL A 203 -20.14 14.87 1.00
CA VAL A 203 -19.73 14.22 2.25
C VAL A 203 -19.27 15.29 3.22
N VAL A 204 -19.85 15.30 4.42
CA VAL A 204 -19.43 16.22 5.50
C VAL A 204 -18.22 15.61 6.23
N ARG A 205 -17.15 16.40 6.36
CA ARG A 205 -15.91 16.06 7.07
C ARG A 205 -16.02 16.31 8.57
N SER A 206 -15.04 15.85 9.36
CA SER A 206 -14.99 16.21 10.79
C SER A 206 -14.82 17.71 11.02
N SER A 207 -14.19 18.43 10.07
CA SER A 207 -14.05 19.88 10.08
C SER A 207 -15.34 20.66 9.77
N GLY A 208 -16.45 19.97 9.47
CA GLY A 208 -17.70 20.58 9.03
C GLY A 208 -17.72 21.00 7.56
N GLN A 209 -16.61 20.82 6.83
CA GLN A 209 -16.57 21.09 5.39
C GLN A 209 -17.29 20.01 4.59
N SER A 210 -17.98 20.40 3.52
CA SER A 210 -18.59 19.45 2.58
C SER A 210 -17.70 19.25 1.37
N THR A 211 -17.32 18.00 1.09
CA THR A 211 -16.53 17.62 -0.07
C THR A 211 -17.32 16.68 -0.97
N THR A 212 -17.38 16.97 -2.26
CA THR A 212 -17.98 16.06 -3.26
C THR A 212 -16.89 15.23 -3.90
N LEU A 213 -16.97 13.91 -3.77
CA LEU A 213 -15.99 13.00 -4.38
C LEU A 213 -16.27 12.83 -5.88
N LYS A 214 -15.22 13.00 -6.70
CA LYS A 214 -15.24 12.81 -8.15
C LYS A 214 -14.36 11.62 -8.53
N THR A 215 -14.55 11.12 -9.75
CA THR A 215 -13.69 10.07 -10.35
C THR A 215 -12.20 10.42 -10.24
N SER A 216 -11.83 11.70 -10.38
CA SER A 216 -10.45 12.16 -10.25
C SER A 216 -9.82 11.87 -8.89
N HIS A 217 -10.58 11.94 -7.79
CA HIS A 217 -10.05 11.62 -6.46
C HIS A 217 -9.75 10.12 -6.33
N LEU A 218 -10.62 9.27 -6.87
CA LEU A 218 -10.40 7.82 -6.86
C LEU A 218 -9.23 7.43 -7.76
N CYS A 219 -9.05 8.12 -8.89
CA CYS A 219 -7.87 8.00 -9.73
C CYS A 219 -6.60 8.38 -8.96
N GLN A 220 -6.60 9.47 -8.19
CA GLN A 220 -5.46 9.83 -7.33
C GLN A 220 -5.15 8.75 -6.29
N TRP A 221 -6.18 8.18 -5.65
CA TRP A 221 -5.99 7.06 -4.72
C TRP A 221 -5.34 5.87 -5.41
N LEU A 222 -5.82 5.55 -6.62
CA LEU A 222 -5.29 4.46 -7.44
C LEU A 222 -3.83 4.71 -7.86
N GLU A 223 -3.47 5.96 -8.18
CA GLU A 223 -2.09 6.36 -8.49
C GLU A 223 -1.15 6.23 -7.28
N SER A 224 -1.60 6.64 -6.08
CA SER A 224 -0.82 6.47 -4.85
C SER A 224 -0.59 5.01 -4.51
N VAL A 225 -1.63 4.18 -4.66
CA VAL A 225 -1.55 2.72 -4.47
C VAL A 225 -0.57 2.12 -5.46
N ALA A 226 -0.70 2.45 -6.74
CA ALA A 226 0.17 1.94 -7.79
C ALA A 226 1.64 2.33 -7.52
N SER A 227 1.90 3.61 -7.25
CA SER A 227 3.24 4.10 -6.90
C SER A 227 3.90 3.28 -5.79
N PHE A 228 3.18 3.00 -4.71
CA PHE A 228 3.70 2.21 -3.59
C PHE A 228 4.03 0.77 -4.01
N TYR A 229 3.08 0.04 -4.59
CA TYR A 229 3.28 -1.37 -4.95
C TYR A 229 4.34 -1.55 -6.05
N THR A 230 4.39 -0.66 -7.05
CA THR A 230 5.39 -0.72 -8.11
C THR A 230 6.79 -0.41 -7.57
N THR A 231 6.92 0.57 -6.66
CA THR A 231 8.22 0.93 -6.05
C THR A 231 8.73 -0.16 -5.12
N VAL A 232 7.86 -0.74 -4.30
CA VAL A 232 8.21 -1.85 -3.42
C VAL A 232 8.66 -3.07 -4.23
N THR A 233 7.95 -3.34 -5.33
CA THR A 233 8.25 -4.47 -6.22
C THR A 233 9.51 -4.24 -7.06
N SER A 234 9.81 -3.00 -7.44
CA SER A 234 11.07 -2.64 -8.10
C SER A 234 12.27 -2.75 -7.15
N GLN A 235 12.14 -2.27 -5.91
CA GLN A 235 13.18 -2.40 -4.89
C GLN A 235 13.51 -3.86 -4.56
N ALA A 236 12.51 -4.74 -4.53
CA ALA A 236 12.71 -6.17 -4.32
C ALA A 236 13.49 -6.84 -5.46
N LEU A 237 13.33 -6.35 -6.70
CA LEU A 237 14.09 -6.85 -7.84
C LEU A 237 15.57 -6.44 -7.79
N LEU A 238 15.86 -5.26 -7.23
CA LEU A 238 17.22 -4.69 -7.09
C LEU A 238 17.95 -5.15 -5.81
N GLY A 239 17.50 -6.22 -5.16
CA GLY A 239 18.14 -6.76 -3.94
C GLY A 239 17.91 -5.94 -2.66
N GLY A 240 16.94 -5.02 -2.66
CA GLY A 240 16.51 -4.34 -1.43
C GLY A 240 15.90 -5.31 -0.41
N ARG A 241 15.81 -4.91 0.87
CA ARG A 241 15.15 -5.73 1.92
C ARG A 241 13.75 -6.13 1.45
N GLY A 242 13.49 -7.43 1.36
CA GLY A 242 12.20 -7.94 0.90
C GLY A 242 11.05 -7.39 1.73
N HIS A 243 10.15 -6.65 1.08
CA HIS A 243 8.93 -6.16 1.70
C HIS A 243 7.81 -7.19 1.53
N LYS A 244 6.97 -7.37 2.54
CA LYS A 244 5.85 -8.34 2.52
C LYS A 244 4.86 -8.14 1.36
N CYS A 245 4.80 -6.93 0.82
CA CYS A 245 3.94 -6.55 -0.31
C CYS A 245 4.62 -6.63 -1.69
N ALA A 246 5.86 -7.12 -1.79
CA ALA A 246 6.58 -7.14 -3.05
C ALA A 246 6.13 -8.29 -3.98
N GLY A 247 6.23 -8.07 -5.28
CA GLY A 247 6.01 -9.08 -6.30
C GLY A 247 4.54 -9.46 -6.47
N LYS A 248 4.25 -10.77 -6.64
CA LYS A 248 2.91 -11.26 -6.97
C LYS A 248 1.84 -10.81 -5.97
N VAL A 249 2.16 -10.83 -4.68
CA VAL A 249 1.23 -10.39 -3.62
C VAL A 249 0.86 -8.91 -3.80
N GLY A 250 1.82 -8.07 -4.16
CA GLY A 250 1.58 -6.65 -4.43
C GLY A 250 0.69 -6.43 -5.65
N TRP A 251 0.96 -7.15 -6.74
CA TRP A 251 0.14 -7.10 -7.96
C TRP A 251 -1.31 -7.56 -7.71
N ASP A 252 -1.49 -8.64 -6.95
CA ASP A 252 -2.83 -9.14 -6.59
C ASP A 252 -3.61 -8.09 -5.77
N GLN A 253 -2.95 -7.39 -4.85
CA GLN A 253 -3.58 -6.30 -4.08
C GLN A 253 -3.90 -5.08 -4.96
N LEU A 254 -2.99 -4.68 -5.85
CA LEU A 254 -3.22 -3.60 -6.80
C LEU A 254 -4.42 -3.90 -7.70
N HIS A 255 -4.53 -5.12 -8.22
CA HIS A 255 -5.66 -5.55 -9.02
C HIS A 255 -6.98 -5.55 -8.24
N GLN A 256 -6.97 -6.00 -6.98
CA GLN A 256 -8.16 -5.91 -6.13
C GLN A 256 -8.61 -4.47 -5.92
N LEU A 257 -7.69 -3.55 -5.69
CA LEU A 257 -8.00 -2.13 -5.50
C LEU A 257 -8.45 -1.46 -6.80
N LEU A 258 -7.86 -1.81 -7.95
CA LEU A 258 -8.36 -1.39 -9.27
C LEU A 258 -9.83 -1.81 -9.46
N MET A 259 -10.18 -3.06 -9.12
CA MET A 259 -11.55 -3.55 -9.25
C MET A 259 -12.53 -2.84 -8.32
N ARG A 260 -12.13 -2.52 -7.09
CA ARG A 260 -12.97 -1.71 -6.17
C ARG A 260 -13.14 -0.28 -6.65
N THR A 261 -12.09 0.33 -7.20
CA THR A 261 -12.19 1.64 -7.86
C THR A 261 -13.13 1.56 -9.07
N ALA A 262 -13.02 0.52 -9.88
CA ALA A 262 -13.89 0.28 -11.02
C ALA A 262 -15.35 0.09 -10.62
N GLU A 263 -15.64 -0.55 -9.47
CA GLU A 263 -16.99 -0.62 -8.91
C GLU A 263 -17.57 0.76 -8.62
N LYS A 264 -16.78 1.62 -7.94
CA LYS A 264 -17.21 2.98 -7.58
C LYS A 264 -17.38 3.90 -8.79
N CYS A 265 -16.53 3.74 -9.80
CA CYS A 265 -16.55 4.55 -11.02
C CYS A 265 -17.50 4.02 -12.11
N GLY A 266 -18.19 2.89 -11.88
CA GLY A 266 -19.07 2.26 -12.88
C GLY A 266 -18.34 1.56 -14.03
N TRP A 267 -17.04 1.27 -13.87
CA TRP A 267 -16.22 0.57 -14.87
C TRP A 267 -16.30 -0.96 -14.75
N ARG A 268 -16.72 -1.50 -13.60
CA ARG A 268 -16.64 -2.94 -13.30
C ARG A 268 -17.31 -3.82 -14.36
N GLU A 269 -18.55 -3.48 -14.74
CA GLU A 269 -19.30 -4.25 -15.74
C GLU A 269 -18.62 -4.21 -17.11
N VAL A 270 -18.06 -3.05 -17.47
CA VAL A 270 -17.30 -2.84 -18.70
C VAL A 270 -16.02 -3.70 -18.72
N ILE A 271 -15.30 -3.76 -17.60
CA ILE A 271 -14.08 -4.58 -17.46
C ILE A 271 -14.41 -6.07 -17.56
N LEU A 272 -15.43 -6.53 -16.84
CA LEU A 272 -15.80 -7.95 -16.79
C LEU A 272 -16.39 -8.45 -18.11
N SER A 273 -17.25 -7.65 -18.75
CA SER A 273 -17.84 -8.00 -20.05
C SER A 273 -16.81 -8.13 -21.17
N ASN A 274 -15.65 -7.49 -21.02
CA ASN A 274 -14.55 -7.52 -22.00
C ASN A 274 -13.39 -8.43 -21.59
N GLN A 275 -13.54 -9.31 -20.60
CA GLN A 275 -12.52 -10.30 -20.21
C GLN A 275 -11.18 -9.67 -19.74
N ILE A 276 -11.25 -8.55 -19.02
CA ILE A 276 -10.05 -7.83 -18.52
C ILE A 276 -9.72 -8.23 -17.06
N GLY A 277 -10.46 -9.20 -16.49
CA GLY A 277 -10.29 -9.62 -15.09
C GLY A 277 -8.88 -10.16 -14.78
N PRO A 278 -8.34 -9.89 -13.57
CA PRO A 278 -6.95 -10.23 -13.20
C PRO A 278 -6.65 -11.73 -13.14
N HIS A 279 -7.69 -12.58 -13.08
CA HIS A 279 -7.57 -14.04 -13.08
C HIS A 279 -7.31 -14.62 -14.49
N LEU A 280 -7.42 -13.80 -15.53
CA LEU A 280 -7.28 -14.23 -16.92
C LEU A 280 -5.82 -14.10 -17.40
N PRO A 281 -5.41 -14.91 -18.41
CA PRO A 281 -4.09 -14.78 -19.03
C PRO A 281 -3.85 -13.36 -19.56
N SER A 282 -2.60 -12.90 -19.51
CA SER A 282 -2.24 -11.53 -19.89
C SER A 282 -2.61 -11.20 -21.32
N ARG A 283 -2.47 -12.15 -22.27
CA ARG A 283 -2.93 -11.93 -23.65
C ARG A 283 -4.44 -11.76 -23.76
N VAL A 284 -5.22 -12.50 -22.98
CA VAL A 284 -6.69 -12.38 -22.98
C VAL A 284 -7.10 -11.02 -22.41
N ARG A 285 -6.46 -10.60 -21.32
CA ARG A 285 -6.68 -9.28 -20.72
C ARG A 285 -6.37 -8.16 -21.72
N TRP A 286 -5.25 -8.26 -22.45
CA TRP A 286 -4.88 -7.30 -23.49
C TRP A 286 -5.90 -7.23 -24.63
N LEU A 287 -6.33 -8.37 -25.17
CA LEU A 287 -7.35 -8.42 -26.23
C LEU A 287 -8.67 -7.76 -25.78
N GLY A 288 -9.00 -7.88 -24.50
CA GLY A 288 -10.12 -7.16 -23.88
C GLY A 288 -9.95 -5.64 -23.93
N VAL A 289 -8.75 -5.13 -23.62
CA VAL A 289 -8.42 -3.69 -23.69
C VAL A 289 -8.45 -3.19 -25.14
N GLU A 290 -7.89 -3.93 -26.09
CA GLU A 290 -7.96 -3.62 -27.53
C GLU A 290 -9.41 -3.49 -27.99
N LYS A 291 -10.24 -4.48 -27.66
CA LYS A 291 -11.67 -4.48 -28.03
C LYS A 291 -12.42 -3.30 -27.40
N LEU A 292 -12.15 -3.01 -26.14
CA LEU A 292 -12.84 -1.95 -25.40
C LEU A 292 -12.42 -0.54 -25.86
N SER A 293 -11.13 -0.36 -26.12
CA SER A 293 -10.57 0.93 -26.59
C SER A 293 -10.77 1.14 -28.09
N GLY A 294 -11.08 0.10 -28.86
CA GLY A 294 -11.07 0.16 -30.32
C GLY A 294 -9.67 0.41 -30.90
N TYR A 295 -8.62 0.14 -30.12
CA TYR A 295 -7.24 0.34 -30.55
C TYR A 295 -6.90 -0.59 -31.71
N ASN A 296 -6.39 0.01 -32.79
CA ASN A 296 -5.81 -0.71 -33.90
C ASN A 296 -4.55 0.08 -34.34
N PRO A 297 -3.36 -0.54 -34.35
CA PRO A 297 -2.11 0.14 -34.73
C PRO A 297 -2.14 0.76 -36.14
N HIS A 298 -3.01 0.25 -37.04
CA HIS A 298 -3.05 0.63 -38.44
C HIS A 298 -4.24 1.56 -38.80
N VAL A 299 -5.10 1.89 -37.84
CA VAL A 299 -6.30 2.72 -38.07
C VAL A 299 -6.27 3.92 -37.13
N LYS A 300 -6.89 5.05 -37.55
CA LYS A 300 -7.05 6.22 -36.68
C LYS A 300 -7.66 5.79 -35.33
N PRO A 301 -7.14 6.29 -34.19
CA PRO A 301 -7.58 5.87 -32.88
C PRO A 301 -9.07 6.18 -32.70
N PHE A 302 -9.82 5.17 -32.26
CA PHE A 302 -11.20 5.32 -31.82
C PHE A 302 -11.23 6.09 -30.49
N GLU A 303 -11.94 7.20 -30.43
CA GLU A 303 -12.13 7.98 -29.20
C GLU A 303 -13.22 7.34 -28.35
N ALA A 304 -12.83 6.42 -27.47
CA ALA A 304 -13.73 5.85 -26.48
C ALA A 304 -14.33 6.95 -25.58
N PRO A 305 -15.56 6.77 -25.05
CA PRO A 305 -16.14 7.69 -24.07
C PRO A 305 -15.18 7.95 -22.92
N ARG A 306 -15.11 9.20 -22.43
CA ARG A 306 -14.12 9.62 -21.43
C ARG A 306 -13.98 8.66 -20.22
N PRO A 307 -15.05 8.13 -19.59
CA PRO A 307 -14.91 7.18 -18.49
C PRO A 307 -14.22 5.86 -18.90
N VAL A 308 -14.52 5.38 -20.10
CA VAL A 308 -13.90 4.18 -20.68
C VAL A 308 -12.43 4.45 -21.03
N ALA A 309 -12.14 5.61 -21.61
CA ALA A 309 -10.78 6.03 -21.92
C ALA A 309 -9.89 6.10 -20.66
N ILE A 310 -10.42 6.60 -19.54
CA ILE A 310 -9.72 6.63 -18.25
C ILE A 310 -9.48 5.21 -17.73
N ALA A 311 -10.49 4.33 -17.80
CA ALA A 311 -10.35 2.93 -17.38
C ALA A 311 -9.28 2.19 -18.20
N CYS A 312 -9.34 2.30 -19.54
CA CYS A 312 -8.36 1.68 -20.44
C CYS A 312 -6.93 2.16 -20.15
N PHE A 313 -6.75 3.44 -19.85
CA PHE A 313 -5.46 3.99 -19.48
C PHE A 313 -4.87 3.30 -18.24
N TYR A 314 -5.57 3.30 -17.10
CA TYR A 314 -5.03 2.67 -15.88
C TYR A 314 -4.83 1.17 -16.00
N ILE A 315 -5.73 0.47 -16.72
CA ILE A 315 -5.58 -0.96 -16.99
C ILE A 315 -4.32 -1.21 -17.82
N ALA A 316 -4.09 -0.45 -18.88
CA ALA A 316 -2.91 -0.60 -19.73
C ALA A 316 -1.61 -0.27 -18.97
N VAL A 317 -1.61 0.76 -18.12
CA VAL A 317 -0.46 1.09 -17.25
C VAL A 317 -0.14 -0.07 -16.31
N PHE A 318 -1.13 -0.65 -15.66
CA PHE A 318 -0.90 -1.73 -14.69
C PHE A 318 -0.47 -3.02 -15.38
N LEU A 319 -1.13 -3.38 -16.49
CA LEU A 319 -0.75 -4.53 -17.28
C LEU A 319 0.67 -4.37 -17.86
N PHE A 320 1.04 -3.16 -18.31
CA PHE A 320 2.39 -2.85 -18.75
C PHE A 320 3.43 -3.12 -17.66
N PHE A 321 3.28 -2.49 -16.48
CA PHE A 321 4.27 -2.63 -15.41
C PHE A 321 4.32 -4.06 -14.86
N GLU A 322 3.18 -4.74 -14.72
CA GLU A 322 3.11 -6.14 -14.29
C GLU A 322 3.89 -7.05 -15.25
N MET A 323 3.61 -6.94 -16.56
CA MET A 323 4.22 -7.81 -17.58
C MET A 323 5.70 -7.49 -17.81
N ALA A 324 6.06 -6.21 -17.88
CA ALA A 324 7.45 -5.79 -18.02
C ALA A 324 8.28 -6.23 -16.81
N TRP A 325 7.74 -6.09 -15.59
CA TRP A 325 8.42 -6.54 -14.39
C TRP A 325 8.58 -8.06 -14.32
N ASP A 326 7.53 -8.83 -14.64
CA ASP A 326 7.61 -10.29 -14.67
C ASP A 326 8.63 -10.79 -15.71
N TYR A 327 8.70 -10.14 -16.89
CA TYR A 327 9.72 -10.39 -17.91
C TYR A 327 11.13 -10.10 -17.38
N CYS A 328 11.36 -8.89 -16.85
CA CYS A 328 12.66 -8.50 -16.31
C CYS A 328 13.10 -9.36 -15.13
N ARG A 329 12.18 -9.76 -14.24
CA ARG A 329 12.50 -10.66 -13.13
C ARG A 329 13.04 -11.99 -13.63
N GLU A 330 12.49 -12.54 -14.71
CA GLU A 330 12.91 -13.84 -15.22
C GLU A 330 14.15 -13.75 -16.13
N MET A 331 14.29 -12.67 -16.92
CA MET A 331 15.43 -12.43 -17.82
C MET A 331 16.67 -11.92 -17.07
N LEU A 332 16.48 -11.04 -16.10
CA LEU A 332 17.53 -10.27 -15.42
C LEU A 332 17.77 -10.72 -13.97
N ALA A 333 17.11 -11.80 -13.51
CA ALA A 333 17.38 -12.42 -12.20
C ALA A 333 18.87 -12.64 -11.88
N PRO A 334 19.73 -13.04 -12.85
CA PRO A 334 21.17 -13.17 -12.62
C PRO A 334 21.92 -11.82 -12.54
N ALA A 335 21.39 -10.76 -13.15
CA ALA A 335 22.04 -9.46 -13.28
C ALA A 335 21.85 -8.53 -12.07
N PHE A 336 20.74 -8.66 -11.32
CA PHE A 336 20.41 -7.78 -10.18
C PHE A 336 20.59 -8.46 -8.80
N GLY A 337 21.51 -9.43 -8.72
CA GLY A 337 21.78 -10.32 -7.58
C GLY A 337 21.35 -9.84 -6.19
N GLY A 338 20.14 -10.22 -5.79
CA GLY A 338 19.62 -10.03 -4.42
C GLY A 338 19.33 -11.32 -3.66
N SER A 339 19.50 -12.50 -4.28
CA SER A 339 19.30 -13.79 -3.60
C SER A 339 20.64 -14.41 -3.25
N SER A 340 20.82 -14.76 -1.97
CA SER A 340 21.94 -15.57 -1.46
C SER A 340 21.95 -17.01 -2.01
N VAL A 341 20.99 -17.36 -2.87
CA VAL A 341 21.01 -18.58 -3.65
C VAL A 341 21.08 -18.19 -5.13
N PRO A 342 22.25 -18.27 -5.79
CA PRO A 342 22.25 -18.30 -7.24
C PRO A 342 21.35 -19.46 -7.65
N VAL A 343 20.31 -19.20 -8.44
CA VAL A 343 19.63 -20.28 -9.16
C VAL A 343 20.70 -20.83 -10.09
N ALA A 344 21.35 -21.90 -9.63
CA ALA A 344 22.57 -22.43 -10.23
C ALA A 344 22.36 -22.62 -11.74
N GLY A 345 23.16 -21.89 -12.54
CA GLY A 345 23.36 -22.19 -13.96
C GLY A 345 22.47 -21.47 -14.99
N ARG A 346 21.71 -20.42 -14.67
CA ARG A 346 21.05 -19.59 -15.71
C ARG A 346 21.82 -18.29 -15.97
N ALA A 347 22.47 -18.20 -17.13
CA ALA A 347 22.94 -16.93 -17.68
C ALA A 347 21.75 -16.00 -17.97
N PRO A 348 21.92 -14.67 -17.90
CA PRO A 348 20.88 -13.74 -18.31
C PRO A 348 20.65 -13.87 -19.83
N TRP A 349 19.41 -13.65 -20.21
CA TRP A 349 18.96 -13.80 -21.58
C TRP A 349 18.98 -12.46 -22.30
N LEU A 350 19.32 -12.49 -23.58
CA LEU A 350 19.48 -11.32 -24.43
C LEU A 350 18.52 -11.41 -25.61
N VAL A 351 17.85 -10.30 -25.94
CA VAL A 351 17.12 -10.19 -27.20
C VAL A 351 18.13 -9.93 -28.31
N VAL A 352 18.13 -10.83 -29.30
CA VAL A 352 19.05 -10.80 -30.44
C VAL A 352 18.25 -10.83 -31.72
N GLU A 353 18.68 -10.04 -32.70
CA GLU A 353 18.13 -10.13 -34.05
C GLU A 353 18.64 -11.41 -34.72
N GLU A 354 17.72 -12.30 -35.11
CA GLU A 354 18.07 -13.53 -35.80
C GLU A 354 18.45 -13.21 -37.26
N TYR A 355 19.76 -13.19 -37.55
CA TYR A 355 20.24 -13.12 -38.92
C TYR A 355 20.07 -14.49 -39.59
N GLN A 356 19.03 -14.66 -40.40
CA GLN A 356 18.92 -15.83 -41.26
C GLN A 356 20.03 -15.77 -42.31
N HIS A 357 21.08 -16.57 -42.14
CA HIS A 357 22.02 -16.88 -43.21
C HIS A 357 21.27 -17.62 -44.32
N HIS A 358 20.77 -16.89 -45.31
CA HIS A 358 20.63 -17.49 -46.64
C HIS A 358 22.06 -17.85 -47.10
N PRO A 359 22.37 -19.13 -47.40
CA PRO A 359 23.63 -19.46 -48.03
C PRO A 359 23.63 -18.75 -49.39
N THR A 360 24.41 -17.68 -49.48
CA THR A 360 24.63 -16.93 -50.70
C THR A 360 25.32 -17.86 -51.70
N SER A 361 24.57 -18.38 -52.67
CA SER A 361 25.17 -18.64 -53.97
C SER A 361 25.62 -17.29 -54.50
N LEU A 362 26.92 -17.15 -54.68
CA LEU A 362 27.56 -15.99 -55.28
C LEU A 362 26.92 -15.70 -56.63
N ASP A 363 26.13 -14.63 -56.71
CA ASP A 363 26.08 -13.78 -57.90
C ASP A 363 25.60 -12.39 -57.50
N ASP A 364 26.54 -11.46 -57.58
CA ASP A 364 26.37 -10.02 -57.44
C ASP A 364 25.32 -9.50 -58.42
N LYS A 365 24.32 -8.78 -57.90
CA LYS A 365 23.66 -7.64 -58.56
C LYS A 365 22.73 -6.91 -57.60
N THR A 366 23.22 -5.76 -57.11
CA THR A 366 22.45 -4.57 -56.69
C THR A 366 21.29 -4.81 -55.72
N SER A 367 21.56 -4.63 -54.42
CA SER A 367 20.55 -4.56 -53.37
C SER A 367 19.64 -3.33 -53.55
N LYS A 368 18.57 -3.49 -54.32
CA LYS A 368 17.36 -2.69 -54.12
C LYS A 368 16.88 -2.96 -52.70
N ARG A 369 16.94 -1.93 -51.84
CA ARG A 369 16.30 -1.84 -50.53
C ARG A 369 14.88 -2.42 -50.66
N ARG A 370 14.71 -3.69 -50.29
CA ARG A 370 13.41 -4.36 -50.35
C ARG A 370 12.55 -3.72 -49.25
N LYS A 371 11.35 -3.29 -49.65
CA LYS A 371 10.28 -2.84 -48.77
C LYS A 371 10.17 -3.77 -47.58
N ALA A 372 10.18 -3.21 -46.37
CA ALA A 372 9.78 -3.90 -45.16
C ALA A 372 8.41 -4.53 -45.41
N ASP A 373 8.36 -5.85 -45.36
CA ASP A 373 7.11 -6.58 -45.32
C ASP A 373 6.44 -6.23 -43.97
N ASP A 374 5.15 -5.90 -44.00
CA ASP A 374 4.37 -5.29 -42.89
C ASP A 374 4.07 -6.30 -41.75
N SER A 375 4.88 -7.36 -41.66
CA SER A 375 4.76 -8.45 -40.70
C SER A 375 5.50 -8.10 -39.41
N ARG A 376 4.76 -8.05 -38.28
CA ARG A 376 5.33 -7.86 -36.94
C ARG A 376 6.50 -8.84 -36.69
N PRO A 377 7.63 -8.39 -36.12
CA PRO A 377 8.75 -9.26 -35.80
C PRO A 377 8.33 -10.36 -34.80
N SER A 378 8.83 -11.59 -35.02
CA SER A 378 8.56 -12.73 -34.16
C SER A 378 9.72 -12.98 -33.19
N LEU A 379 9.43 -13.16 -31.90
CA LEU A 379 10.43 -13.49 -30.88
C LEU A 379 10.50 -15.01 -30.68
N ASN A 380 11.69 -15.59 -30.88
CA ASN A 380 11.96 -17.02 -30.70
C ASN A 380 13.00 -17.24 -29.59
N PHE A 381 12.81 -18.26 -28.76
CA PHE A 381 13.80 -18.70 -27.78
C PHE A 381 14.66 -19.84 -28.34
N ASN A 382 15.98 -19.72 -28.20
CA ASN A 382 16.95 -20.72 -28.68
C ASN A 382 17.12 -21.92 -27.71
N THR A 383 16.15 -22.21 -26.83
CA THR A 383 16.30 -23.23 -25.78
C THR A 383 15.19 -24.27 -25.72
N GLY A 384 15.55 -25.46 -25.22
CA GLY A 384 14.71 -26.66 -25.25
C GLY A 384 13.48 -26.69 -24.33
N SER A 385 13.19 -25.62 -23.56
CA SER A 385 12.06 -25.59 -22.61
C SER A 385 10.88 -24.75 -23.15
N ARG A 386 10.19 -25.30 -24.15
CA ARG A 386 9.14 -24.61 -24.92
C ARG A 386 8.05 -23.89 -24.10
N SER A 387 7.71 -24.37 -22.90
CA SER A 387 6.57 -23.84 -22.13
C SER A 387 6.86 -22.58 -21.30
N VAL A 388 8.07 -22.44 -20.75
CA VAL A 388 8.50 -21.25 -20.01
C VAL A 388 8.83 -20.13 -21.00
N ASP A 389 9.46 -20.52 -22.10
CA ASP A 389 9.84 -19.66 -23.21
C ASP A 389 8.59 -18.98 -23.83
N GLN A 390 7.50 -19.72 -24.07
CA GLN A 390 6.28 -19.16 -24.65
C GLN A 390 5.55 -18.14 -23.75
N LYS A 391 5.50 -18.39 -22.42
CA LYS A 391 4.89 -17.44 -21.47
C LYS A 391 5.71 -16.16 -21.36
N MET A 392 7.03 -16.26 -21.47
CA MET A 392 7.93 -15.12 -21.46
C MET A 392 7.78 -14.25 -22.72
N VAL A 393 7.69 -14.88 -23.91
CA VAL A 393 7.35 -14.16 -25.16
C VAL A 393 6.04 -13.42 -25.00
N GLU A 394 5.00 -14.10 -24.47
CA GLU A 394 3.67 -13.49 -24.29
C GLU A 394 3.73 -12.24 -23.40
N ARG A 395 4.44 -12.31 -22.27
CA ARG A 395 4.61 -11.16 -21.37
C ARG A 395 5.31 -9.99 -22.05
N PHE A 396 6.41 -10.25 -22.76
CA PHE A 396 7.14 -9.23 -23.50
C PHE A 396 6.27 -8.58 -24.59
N MET A 397 5.54 -9.40 -25.35
CA MET A 397 4.62 -8.94 -26.39
C MET A 397 3.49 -8.08 -25.84
N VAL A 398 2.83 -8.53 -24.76
CA VAL A 398 1.76 -7.76 -24.11
C VAL A 398 2.30 -6.45 -23.54
N ALA A 399 3.46 -6.45 -22.90
CA ALA A 399 4.09 -5.22 -22.41
C ALA A 399 4.41 -4.24 -23.56
N THR A 400 4.91 -4.75 -24.69
CA THR A 400 5.18 -3.94 -25.89
C THR A 400 3.90 -3.36 -26.49
N ASP A 401 2.84 -4.16 -26.62
CA ASP A 401 1.54 -3.71 -27.13
C ASP A 401 0.92 -2.64 -26.19
N CYS A 402 0.99 -2.84 -24.87
CA CYS A 402 0.55 -1.83 -23.90
C CYS A 402 1.34 -0.52 -24.03
N TRP A 403 2.66 -0.60 -24.22
CA TRP A 403 3.49 0.58 -24.43
C TRP A 403 3.04 1.34 -25.67
N ASP A 404 2.85 0.66 -26.80
CA ASP A 404 2.43 1.30 -28.06
C ASP A 404 1.05 1.94 -27.95
N PHE A 405 0.12 1.31 -27.21
CA PHE A 405 -1.17 1.91 -26.90
C PHE A 405 -1.04 3.17 -26.04
N LEU A 406 -0.20 3.16 -25.00
CA LEU A 406 0.04 4.33 -24.16
C LEU A 406 0.71 5.47 -24.93
N GLN A 407 1.51 5.16 -25.96
CA GLN A 407 2.12 6.16 -26.86
C GLN A 407 1.21 6.57 -28.03
N SER A 408 0.08 5.88 -28.25
CA SER A 408 -0.78 6.11 -29.42
C SER A 408 -1.52 7.46 -29.40
N ASN A 409 -1.74 8.02 -28.21
CA ASN A 409 -2.45 9.28 -28.01
C ASN A 409 -1.60 10.23 -27.16
N VAL A 410 -1.52 11.50 -27.56
CA VAL A 410 -0.80 12.57 -26.85
C VAL A 410 -1.23 12.67 -25.38
N THR A 411 -2.53 12.52 -25.08
CA THR A 411 -3.02 12.56 -23.69
C THR A 411 -2.49 11.39 -22.87
N TYR A 412 -2.52 10.17 -23.41
CA TYR A 412 -1.99 9.00 -22.71
C TYR A 412 -0.48 9.09 -22.53
N GLN A 413 0.23 9.57 -23.55
CA GLN A 413 1.66 9.79 -23.48
C GLN A 413 2.02 10.79 -22.37
N GLN A 414 1.32 11.94 -22.32
CA GLN A 414 1.55 12.97 -21.30
C GLN A 414 1.25 12.45 -19.88
N GLU A 415 0.11 11.79 -19.68
CA GLU A 415 -0.25 11.23 -18.38
C GLU A 415 0.68 10.09 -17.96
N PHE A 416 1.10 9.23 -18.89
CA PHE A 416 2.05 8.16 -18.59
C PHE A 416 3.42 8.71 -18.20
N MET A 417 3.91 9.75 -18.88
CA MET A 417 5.15 10.43 -18.52
C MET A 417 5.04 11.11 -17.15
N ARG A 418 3.90 11.75 -16.85
CA ARG A 418 3.62 12.35 -15.53
C ARG A 418 3.69 11.29 -14.43
N LEU A 419 3.03 10.15 -14.62
CA LEU A 419 3.07 9.03 -13.67
C LEU A 419 4.48 8.48 -13.51
N GLY A 420 5.19 8.29 -14.62
CA GLY A 420 6.56 7.80 -14.61
C GLY A 420 7.51 8.71 -13.82
N GLN A 421 7.37 10.03 -13.96
CA GLN A 421 8.13 11.00 -13.17
C GLN A 421 7.72 10.97 -11.68
N GLN A 422 6.42 10.96 -11.39
CA GLN A 422 5.91 10.94 -10.02
C GLN A 422 6.36 9.70 -9.24
N TRP A 423 6.43 8.54 -9.90
CA TRP A 423 6.86 7.29 -9.27
C TRP A 423 8.38 7.10 -9.26
N GLY A 424 9.13 7.97 -9.94
CA GLY A 424 10.55 7.74 -10.23
C GLY A 424 10.79 6.52 -11.13
N ALA A 425 9.77 6.07 -11.86
CA ALA A 425 9.82 4.84 -12.66
C ALA A 425 10.82 4.95 -13.82
N LEU A 426 11.01 6.16 -14.34
CA LEU A 426 11.97 6.44 -15.41
C LEU A 426 13.43 6.22 -14.99
N GLU A 427 13.70 6.21 -13.68
CA GLU A 427 15.04 5.95 -13.14
C GLU A 427 15.29 4.47 -12.82
N TRP A 428 14.28 3.61 -12.91
CA TRP A 428 14.44 2.19 -12.61
C TRP A 428 15.25 1.49 -13.70
N SER A 429 16.42 0.98 -13.34
CA SER A 429 17.31 0.30 -14.28
C SER A 429 16.68 -0.91 -14.96
N TRP A 430 15.85 -1.69 -14.25
CA TRP A 430 15.13 -2.81 -14.87
C TRP A 430 14.18 -2.35 -15.99
N LEU A 431 13.54 -1.18 -15.83
CA LEU A 431 12.65 -0.62 -16.85
C LEU A 431 13.47 -0.07 -18.02
N GLY A 432 14.64 0.51 -17.75
CA GLY A 432 15.62 0.88 -18.78
C GLY A 432 16.03 -0.31 -19.64
N MET A 433 16.37 -1.43 -19.00
CA MET A 433 16.72 -2.68 -19.70
C MET A 433 15.56 -3.22 -20.55
N PHE A 434 14.33 -3.25 -20.02
CA PHE A 434 13.15 -3.61 -20.81
C PHE A 434 13.00 -2.73 -22.06
N ARG A 435 13.18 -1.42 -21.92
CA ARG A 435 13.07 -0.48 -23.04
C ARG A 435 14.16 -0.68 -24.08
N ALA A 436 15.38 -1.07 -23.66
CA ALA A 436 16.44 -1.43 -24.58
C ALA A 436 16.08 -2.68 -25.39
N ASP A 437 15.60 -3.75 -24.74
CA ASP A 437 15.14 -4.97 -25.43
C ASP A 437 13.97 -4.69 -26.39
N MET A 438 13.02 -3.84 -25.98
CA MET A 438 11.92 -3.39 -26.84
C MET A 438 12.40 -2.57 -28.03
N ALA A 439 13.42 -1.72 -27.87
CA ALA A 439 14.01 -0.95 -28.96
C ALA A 439 14.73 -1.86 -29.96
N VAL A 440 15.45 -2.88 -29.49
CA VAL A 440 16.04 -3.93 -30.34
C VAL A 440 14.95 -4.68 -31.11
N PHE A 441 13.87 -5.09 -30.43
CA PHE A 441 12.73 -5.76 -31.06
C PHE A 441 12.05 -4.90 -32.14
N LYS A 442 12.04 -3.58 -31.97
CA LYS A 442 11.50 -2.61 -32.95
C LYS A 442 12.52 -2.18 -34.01
N CYS A 443 13.70 -2.79 -34.04
CA CYS A 443 14.82 -2.46 -34.93
C CYS A 443 15.31 -0.99 -34.79
N ASP A 444 15.10 -0.36 -33.62
CA ASP A 444 15.66 0.95 -33.29
C ASP A 444 16.93 0.79 -32.45
N HIS A 445 17.99 0.34 -33.13
CA HIS A 445 19.30 0.11 -32.51
C HIS A 445 19.92 1.40 -31.95
N THR A 446 19.61 2.55 -32.56
CA THR A 446 20.09 3.85 -32.07
C THR A 446 19.54 4.17 -30.69
N LEU A 447 18.23 3.99 -30.48
CA LEU A 447 17.61 4.21 -29.18
C LEU A 447 18.06 3.17 -28.16
N ALA A 448 18.18 1.90 -28.57
CA ALA A 448 18.69 0.83 -27.70
C ALA A 448 20.08 1.17 -27.16
N MET A 449 21.00 1.58 -28.03
CA MET A 449 22.37 1.96 -27.63
C MET A 449 22.38 3.19 -26.71
N GLN A 450 21.52 4.19 -26.95
CA GLN A 450 21.43 5.37 -26.07
C GLN A 450 20.98 4.98 -24.65
N ILE A 451 19.96 4.13 -24.54
CA ILE A 451 19.44 3.67 -23.26
C ILE A 451 20.48 2.84 -22.51
N LEU A 452 21.14 1.89 -23.19
CA LEU A 452 22.19 1.07 -22.60
C LEU A 452 23.39 1.92 -22.16
N THR A 453 23.79 2.92 -22.94
CA THR A 453 24.86 3.85 -22.56
C THR A 453 24.49 4.67 -21.33
N HIS A 454 23.24 5.12 -21.23
CA HIS A 454 22.76 5.84 -20.05
C HIS A 454 22.79 4.98 -18.79
N GLU A 455 22.29 3.74 -18.87
CA GLU A 455 22.32 2.81 -17.75
C GLU A 455 23.76 2.39 -17.38
N TRP A 456 24.66 2.28 -18.36
CA TRP A 456 26.10 2.03 -18.13
C TRP A 456 26.73 3.07 -17.20
N HIS A 457 26.37 4.35 -17.36
CA HIS A 457 26.92 5.42 -16.54
C HIS A 457 26.37 5.46 -15.11
N LYS A 458 25.27 4.74 -14.82
CA LYS A 458 24.66 4.66 -13.47
C LYS A 458 25.30 3.60 -12.57
N VAL A 459 25.92 2.57 -13.14
CA VAL A 459 26.46 1.42 -12.41
C VAL A 459 27.86 1.74 -11.85
N SER A 460 28.12 1.37 -10.59
CA SER A 460 29.44 1.53 -9.94
C SER A 460 30.52 0.68 -10.64
N GLU A 461 31.78 1.12 -10.63
CA GLU A 461 32.92 0.42 -11.27
C GLU A 461 33.00 -1.08 -10.93
N ASP A 462 32.64 -1.47 -9.70
CA ASP A 462 32.69 -2.86 -9.23
C ASP A 462 31.54 -3.74 -9.76
N GLU A 463 30.36 -3.16 -10.04
CA GLU A 463 29.19 -3.89 -10.58
C GLU A 463 29.22 -3.99 -12.11
N LYS A 464 30.05 -3.18 -12.77
CA LYS A 464 30.25 -3.20 -14.22
C LYS A 464 30.79 -4.53 -14.75
N THR A 465 31.30 -5.44 -13.92
CA THR A 465 31.83 -6.72 -14.38
C THR A 465 30.77 -7.83 -14.48
N SER A 466 29.65 -7.73 -13.75
CA SER A 466 28.67 -8.84 -13.63
C SER A 466 27.51 -8.75 -14.63
N VAL A 467 27.00 -7.54 -14.89
CA VAL A 467 25.88 -7.31 -15.84
C VAL A 467 26.37 -7.10 -17.28
N LEU A 468 27.60 -6.62 -17.45
CA LEU A 468 28.10 -6.11 -18.73
C LEU A 468 29.01 -7.08 -19.50
N SER A 469 29.42 -8.21 -18.91
CA SER A 469 30.08 -9.26 -19.72
C SER A 469 29.17 -9.79 -20.83
N LEU A 470 27.84 -9.65 -20.69
CA LEU A 470 26.85 -10.16 -21.65
C LEU A 470 26.38 -9.14 -22.69
N TYR A 471 26.31 -7.84 -22.36
CA TYR A 471 25.91 -6.80 -23.34
C TYR A 471 27.11 -6.10 -24.03
N HIS A 472 28.31 -6.09 -23.42
CA HIS A 472 29.50 -5.50 -24.04
C HIS A 472 30.10 -6.39 -25.16
N GLU A 473 29.77 -7.69 -25.21
CA GLU A 473 30.05 -8.51 -26.40
C GLU A 473 29.10 -8.20 -27.57
N PHE A 474 27.91 -7.65 -27.29
CA PHE A 474 26.91 -7.33 -28.31
C PHE A 474 27.33 -6.18 -29.23
N SER A 475 27.95 -5.13 -28.67
CA SER A 475 28.48 -4.00 -29.46
C SER A 475 29.72 -4.33 -30.27
N ARG A 476 30.32 -5.52 -30.07
CA ARG A 476 31.44 -6.01 -30.88
C ARG A 476 31.01 -6.86 -32.07
N ILE A 477 29.75 -7.30 -32.12
CA ILE A 477 29.23 -8.22 -33.15
C ILE A 477 28.28 -7.51 -34.14
N SER A 478 27.71 -6.35 -33.77
CA SER A 478 27.12 -5.37 -34.70
C SER A 478 28.19 -4.50 -35.36
#